data_AF-A0A9P0CW88-F1
#
_entry.id   AF-A0A9P0CW88-F1
#
_cell.length_a   1.000
_cell.length_b   1.000
_cell.length_c   1.000
_cell.angle_alpha   90.00
_cell.angle_beta   90.00
_cell.angle_gamma   90.00
#
_symmetry.space_group_name_H-M   'P 1'
#
loop_
_entity.id
_entity.type
_entity.pdbx_description
1 polymer ?
#
loop_
_entity_poly.entity_id
_entity_poly.type
_entity_poly.pdbx_seq_one_letter_code
_entity_poly.pdbx_strand_id
1 'polypeptide(L)'
;MTGKNLKLINDVITRWNSTYFMFSRICDVQIPLEAAVGVLHNPVEILTVAEWSVLKQCCVLLKPFEEVTRELSAEKSVCVSKIIPLIESLKQFLCGLQVDDETASSLKDCLIQGLRTRFHRVEFNAILAKATYLDPRFKKKVLAPKTQLLK
;
A
#
# COMPACT_ATOMS: atom_id res chain seq x y z
N MET A 1 -12.17 -25.20 -17.27
CA MET A 1 -12.30 -23.95 -16.50
C MET A 1 -12.10 -24.26 -15.03
N THR A 2 -10.85 -24.32 -14.55
CA THR A 2 -10.57 -24.48 -13.12
C THR A 2 -10.69 -23.12 -12.44
N GLY A 3 -11.91 -22.72 -12.08
CA GLY A 3 -12.15 -21.51 -11.32
C GLY A 3 -11.45 -21.61 -9.96
N LYS A 4 -10.48 -20.72 -9.71
CA LYS A 4 -9.79 -20.65 -8.41
C LYS A 4 -10.84 -20.38 -7.33
N ASN A 5 -10.98 -21.30 -6.37
CA ASN A 5 -11.90 -21.12 -5.24
C ASN A 5 -11.38 -20.00 -4.33
N LEU A 6 -12.01 -18.83 -4.40
CA LEU A 6 -11.68 -17.67 -3.57
C LEU A 6 -12.59 -17.65 -2.34
N LYS A 7 -12.01 -17.81 -1.16
CA LYS A 7 -12.71 -17.67 0.14
C LYS A 7 -12.61 -16.24 0.65
N LEU A 8 -13.56 -15.77 1.44
CA LEU A 8 -13.40 -14.48 2.14
C LEU A 8 -12.19 -14.54 3.10
N ILE A 9 -11.53 -13.41 3.26
CA ILE A 9 -10.42 -13.23 4.20
C ILE A 9 -10.91 -12.27 5.27
N ASN A 10 -10.78 -12.65 6.54
CA ASN A 10 -11.08 -11.76 7.65
C ASN A 10 -9.88 -10.88 7.96
N ASP A 11 -10.16 -9.67 8.43
CA ASP A 11 -9.16 -8.81 9.02
C ASP A 11 -8.61 -9.43 10.32
N VAL A 12 -7.31 -9.27 10.54
CA VAL A 12 -6.58 -9.82 11.69
C VAL A 12 -5.69 -8.72 12.23
N ILE A 13 -6.09 -8.13 13.35
CA ILE A 13 -5.41 -6.98 13.99
C ILE A 13 -3.88 -7.19 14.14
N THR A 14 -3.42 -8.40 14.42
CA THR A 14 -2.00 -8.71 14.61
C THR A 14 -1.20 -8.85 13.32
N ARG A 15 -1.85 -8.86 12.16
CA ARG A 15 -1.24 -8.96 10.83
C ARG A 15 -1.55 -7.71 10.04
N TRP A 16 -0.69 -6.72 10.11
CA TRP A 16 -0.90 -5.39 9.54
C TRP A 16 -1.33 -5.34 8.04
N ASN A 17 -1.10 -6.39 7.24
CA ASN A 17 -1.58 -6.50 5.85
C ASN A 17 -2.99 -7.11 5.67
N SER A 18 -3.59 -7.65 6.72
CA SER A 18 -4.86 -8.39 6.62
C SER A 18 -5.98 -7.53 6.07
N THR A 19 -6.01 -6.25 6.42
CA THR A 19 -7.05 -5.31 5.98
C THR A 19 -7.01 -5.14 4.47
N TYR A 20 -5.81 -4.97 3.90
CA TYR A 20 -5.63 -4.91 2.46
C TYR A 20 -6.08 -6.21 1.78
N PHE A 21 -5.69 -7.36 2.31
CA PHE A 21 -6.09 -8.64 1.72
C PHE A 21 -7.60 -8.89 1.80
N MET A 22 -8.24 -8.48 2.89
CA MET A 22 -9.70 -8.53 3.03
C MET A 22 -10.38 -7.63 1.99
N PHE A 23 -9.95 -6.36 1.88
CA PHE A 23 -10.53 -5.42 0.92
C PHE A 23 -10.31 -5.85 -0.54
N SER A 24 -9.11 -6.32 -0.88
CA SER A 24 -8.84 -6.85 -2.22
C SER A 24 -9.72 -8.06 -2.50
N ARG A 25 -9.86 -8.97 -1.53
CA ARG A 25 -10.66 -10.19 -1.69
C ARG A 25 -12.14 -9.88 -1.87
N ILE A 26 -12.70 -8.97 -1.08
CA ILE A 26 -14.12 -8.63 -1.19
C ILE A 26 -14.42 -7.99 -2.56
N CYS A 27 -13.49 -7.19 -3.09
CA CYS A 27 -13.58 -6.65 -4.45
C CYS A 27 -13.50 -7.76 -5.52
N ASP A 28 -12.60 -8.73 -5.36
CA ASP A 28 -12.44 -9.87 -6.30
C ASP A 28 -13.71 -10.75 -6.37
N VAL A 29 -14.45 -10.85 -5.27
CA VAL A 29 -15.66 -11.69 -5.16
C VAL A 29 -16.96 -10.88 -5.19
N GLN A 30 -16.93 -9.62 -5.63
CA GLN A 30 -18.11 -8.74 -5.65
C GLN A 30 -19.31 -9.40 -6.34
N ILE A 31 -19.14 -9.89 -7.58
CA ILE A 31 -20.21 -10.52 -8.37
C ILE A 31 -20.81 -11.76 -7.68
N PRO A 32 -20.01 -12.78 -7.29
CA PRO A 32 -20.57 -13.96 -6.63
C PRO A 32 -21.14 -13.64 -5.24
N LEU A 33 -20.63 -12.60 -4.55
CA LEU A 33 -21.17 -12.16 -3.27
C LEU A 33 -22.57 -11.55 -3.43
N GLU A 34 -22.73 -10.61 -4.36
CA GLU A 34 -24.03 -9.99 -4.67
C GLU A 34 -25.07 -11.05 -5.09
N ALA A 35 -24.67 -12.01 -5.94
CA ALA A 35 -25.53 -13.12 -6.35
C ALA A 35 -25.94 -14.02 -5.16
N ALA A 36 -25.01 -14.32 -4.26
CA ALA A 36 -25.28 -15.14 -3.08
C ALA A 36 -26.25 -14.45 -2.11
N VAL A 37 -26.07 -13.14 -1.87
CA VAL A 37 -26.96 -12.37 -0.97
C VAL A 37 -28.39 -12.36 -1.48
N GLY A 38 -28.60 -12.28 -2.81
CA GLY A 38 -29.93 -12.33 -3.40
C GLY A 38 -30.71 -13.63 -3.17
N VAL A 39 -30.05 -14.71 -2.74
CA VAL A 39 -30.66 -16.03 -2.50
C VAL A 39 -30.86 -16.30 -0.99
N LEU A 40 -30.30 -15.46 -0.11
CA LEU A 40 -30.41 -15.66 1.34
C LEU A 40 -31.81 -15.26 1.86
N HIS A 41 -32.38 -16.11 2.72
CA HIS A 41 -33.68 -15.85 3.39
C HIS A 41 -33.64 -14.65 4.36
N ASN A 42 -32.45 -14.26 4.82
CA ASN A 42 -32.20 -13.06 5.62
C ASN A 42 -30.98 -12.33 5.04
N PRO A 43 -31.15 -11.51 4.00
CA PRO A 43 -30.04 -10.90 3.30
C PRO A 43 -29.32 -9.90 4.21
N VAL A 44 -27.99 -10.00 4.24
CA VAL A 44 -27.14 -8.96 4.83
C VAL A 44 -27.19 -7.74 3.92
N GLU A 45 -27.15 -6.54 4.50
CA GLU A 45 -27.08 -5.30 3.72
C GLU A 45 -25.84 -5.32 2.81
N ILE A 46 -26.06 -5.13 1.52
CA ILE A 46 -24.99 -5.08 0.52
C ILE A 46 -24.43 -3.67 0.51
N LEU A 47 -23.11 -3.58 0.33
CA LEU A 47 -22.44 -2.30 0.12
C LEU A 47 -23.04 -1.54 -1.07
N THR A 48 -23.25 -0.26 -0.87
CA THR A 48 -23.67 0.69 -1.90
C THR A 48 -22.57 0.87 -2.95
N VAL A 49 -22.95 1.41 -4.11
CA VAL A 49 -21.99 1.74 -5.19
C VAL A 49 -20.88 2.67 -4.69
N ALA A 50 -21.23 3.62 -3.81
CA ALA A 50 -20.27 4.53 -3.20
C ALA A 50 -19.27 3.78 -2.31
N GLU A 51 -19.75 2.90 -1.41
CA GLU A 51 -18.88 2.12 -0.52
C GLU A 51 -17.95 1.18 -1.28
N TRP A 52 -18.44 0.55 -2.36
CA TRP A 52 -17.58 -0.23 -3.26
C TRP A 52 -16.48 0.62 -3.91
N SER A 53 -16.79 1.87 -4.28
CA SER A 53 -15.81 2.82 -4.81
C SER A 53 -14.75 3.14 -3.77
N VAL A 54 -15.15 3.44 -2.53
CA VAL A 54 -14.22 3.71 -1.41
C VAL A 54 -13.31 2.51 -1.16
N LEU A 55 -13.84 1.29 -1.10
CA LEU A 55 -13.04 0.08 -0.91
C LEU A 55 -11.98 -0.11 -2.00
N LYS A 56 -12.35 0.15 -3.26
CA LYS A 56 -11.42 0.08 -4.40
C LYS A 56 -10.33 1.14 -4.28
N GLN A 57 -10.66 2.37 -3.89
CA GLN A 57 -9.67 3.43 -3.65
C GLN A 57 -8.73 3.08 -2.48
N CYS A 58 -9.26 2.55 -1.38
CA CYS A 58 -8.46 2.04 -0.26
C CYS A 58 -7.50 0.92 -0.70
N CYS A 59 -7.94 0.00 -1.56
CA CYS A 59 -7.06 -1.03 -2.12
C CYS A 59 -5.91 -0.42 -2.92
N VAL A 60 -6.17 0.61 -3.75
CA VAL A 60 -5.14 1.32 -4.51
C VAL A 60 -4.12 1.98 -3.59
N LEU A 61 -4.58 2.62 -2.51
CA LEU A 61 -3.72 3.28 -1.53
C LEU A 61 -2.83 2.29 -0.76
N LEU A 62 -3.39 1.15 -0.34
CA LEU A 62 -2.72 0.17 0.52
C LEU A 62 -1.81 -0.80 -0.25
N LYS A 63 -2.14 -1.11 -1.51
CA LYS A 63 -1.38 -2.05 -2.34
C LYS A 63 0.14 -1.80 -2.36
N PRO A 64 0.64 -0.58 -2.63
CA PRO A 64 2.08 -0.37 -2.71
C PRO A 64 2.80 -0.58 -1.36
N PHE A 65 2.11 -0.40 -0.23
CA PHE A 65 2.67 -0.70 1.09
C PHE A 65 2.84 -2.20 1.30
N GLU A 66 1.85 -3.00 0.89
CA GLU A 66 1.94 -4.45 0.92
C GLU A 66 3.06 -4.95 -0.01
N GLU A 67 3.15 -4.41 -1.23
CA GLU A 67 4.21 -4.76 -2.19
C GLU A 67 5.60 -4.44 -1.66
N VAL A 68 5.81 -3.23 -1.13
CA VAL A 68 7.07 -2.82 -0.51
C VAL A 68 7.43 -3.72 0.66
N THR A 69 6.46 -4.06 1.50
CA THR A 69 6.78 -4.88 2.67
C THR A 69 6.99 -6.34 2.32
N ARG A 70 6.25 -6.88 1.36
CA ARG A 70 6.51 -8.23 0.83
C ARG A 70 7.91 -8.29 0.23
N GLU A 71 8.30 -7.28 -0.55
CA GLU A 71 9.65 -7.16 -1.09
C GLU A 71 10.67 -7.13 0.05
N LEU A 72 10.52 -6.25 1.04
CA LEU A 72 11.43 -6.11 2.20
C LEU A 72 11.43 -7.29 3.17
N SER A 73 10.41 -8.15 3.14
CA SER A 73 10.34 -9.37 3.97
C SER A 73 10.95 -10.59 3.27
N ALA A 74 11.39 -10.46 2.01
CA ALA A 74 11.96 -11.58 1.27
C ALA A 74 13.39 -11.89 1.75
N GLU A 75 13.52 -12.88 2.62
CA GLU A 75 14.77 -13.27 3.29
C GLU A 75 15.98 -13.46 2.35
N LYS A 76 15.76 -13.91 1.11
CA LYS A 76 16.83 -14.31 0.19
C LYS A 76 17.27 -13.23 -0.80
N SER A 77 16.58 -12.11 -0.90
CA SER A 77 16.78 -11.13 -2.00
C SER A 77 16.72 -9.66 -1.58
N VAL A 78 16.49 -9.38 -0.30
CA VAL A 78 16.41 -8.01 0.20
C VAL A 78 17.80 -7.43 0.38
N CYS A 79 18.08 -6.39 -0.39
CA CYS A 79 19.24 -5.55 -0.17
C CYS A 79 18.79 -4.31 0.59
N VAL A 80 19.48 -4.01 1.69
CA VAL A 80 19.27 -2.81 2.52
C VAL A 80 19.31 -1.52 1.68
N SER A 81 19.99 -1.54 0.53
CA SER A 81 20.03 -0.46 -0.47
C SER A 81 18.67 -0.08 -1.07
N LYS A 82 17.66 -0.95 -0.97
CA LYS A 82 16.31 -0.71 -1.51
C LYS A 82 15.45 0.15 -0.60
N ILE A 83 15.76 0.22 0.70
CA ILE A 83 14.87 0.81 1.71
C ILE A 83 14.57 2.29 1.41
N ILE A 84 15.62 3.10 1.19
CA ILE A 84 15.46 4.53 0.87
C ILE A 84 14.68 4.73 -0.44
N PRO A 85 15.03 4.09 -1.57
CA PRO A 85 14.27 4.20 -2.82
C PRO A 85 12.79 3.82 -2.67
N LEU A 86 12.48 2.73 -1.94
CA LEU A 86 11.10 2.26 -1.78
C LEU A 86 10.27 3.25 -0.95
N ILE A 87 10.82 3.77 0.15
CA ILE A 87 10.15 4.79 0.96
C ILE A 87 9.88 6.05 0.14
N GLU A 88 10.85 6.49 -0.66
CA GLU A 88 10.67 7.68 -1.47
C GLU A 88 9.66 7.46 -2.62
N SER A 89 9.63 6.25 -3.18
CA SER A 89 8.62 5.84 -4.15
C SER A 89 7.21 5.86 -3.54
N LEU A 90 7.05 5.39 -2.29
CA LEU A 90 5.76 5.45 -1.58
C LEU A 90 5.31 6.89 -1.34
N LYS A 91 6.22 7.79 -0.93
CA LYS A 91 5.90 9.21 -0.75
C LYS A 91 5.45 9.85 -2.07
N GLN A 92 6.20 9.61 -3.16
CA GLN A 92 5.88 10.14 -4.49
C GLN A 92 4.52 9.62 -4.98
N PHE A 93 4.27 8.32 -4.82
CA PHE A 93 3.00 7.70 -5.17
C PHE A 93 1.82 8.37 -4.45
N LEU A 94 1.90 8.51 -3.12
CA LEU A 94 0.83 9.13 -2.35
C LEU A 94 0.63 10.60 -2.72
N CYS A 95 1.70 11.37 -2.87
CA CYS A 95 1.58 12.78 -3.27
C CYS A 95 0.95 12.95 -4.68
N GLY A 96 1.23 12.03 -5.61
CA GLY A 96 0.72 12.09 -6.98
C GLY A 96 -0.69 11.53 -7.17
N LEU A 97 -1.15 10.64 -6.29
CA LEU A 97 -2.46 10.00 -6.42
C LEU A 97 -3.61 10.96 -6.07
N GLN A 98 -4.57 11.15 -6.98
CA GLN A 98 -5.81 11.85 -6.67
C GLN A 98 -6.85 10.88 -6.09
N VAL A 99 -7.61 11.36 -5.11
CA VAL A 99 -8.60 10.57 -4.38
C VAL A 99 -9.84 11.45 -4.25
N ASP A 100 -11.00 10.93 -4.67
CA ASP A 100 -12.23 11.72 -4.79
C ASP A 100 -13.14 11.59 -3.56
N ASP A 101 -12.92 10.57 -2.73
CA ASP A 101 -13.72 10.29 -1.53
C ASP A 101 -13.03 10.80 -0.24
N GLU A 102 -13.82 11.33 0.70
CA GLU A 102 -13.35 11.89 1.97
C GLU A 102 -12.68 10.83 2.87
N THR A 103 -13.24 9.63 2.92
CA THR A 103 -12.70 8.52 3.72
C THR A 103 -11.37 8.06 3.15
N ALA A 104 -11.31 7.87 1.83
CA ALA A 104 -10.07 7.49 1.16
C ALA A 104 -9.00 8.60 1.26
N SER A 105 -9.41 9.88 1.22
CA SER A 105 -8.50 11.02 1.45
C SER A 105 -7.93 11.01 2.87
N SER A 106 -8.78 10.76 3.87
CA SER A 106 -8.35 10.63 5.26
C SER A 106 -7.35 9.49 5.46
N LEU A 107 -7.58 8.34 4.80
CA LEU A 107 -6.63 7.23 4.80
C LEU A 107 -5.30 7.64 4.16
N LYS A 108 -5.34 8.30 3.00
CA LYS A 108 -4.13 8.81 2.32
C LYS A 108 -3.33 9.72 3.24
N ASP A 109 -3.97 10.66 3.93
CA ASP A 109 -3.30 11.58 4.85
C ASP A 109 -2.68 10.83 6.04
N CYS A 110 -3.39 9.87 6.62
CA CYS A 110 -2.86 8.97 7.65
C CYS A 110 -1.61 8.20 7.17
N LEU A 111 -1.61 7.70 5.94
CA LEU A 111 -0.46 7.00 5.35
C LEU A 111 0.73 7.94 5.14
N ILE A 112 0.49 9.15 4.64
CA ILE A 112 1.54 10.19 4.48
C ILE A 112 2.13 10.54 5.84
N GLN A 113 1.31 10.78 6.86
CA GLN A 113 1.77 11.10 8.21
C GLN A 113 2.55 9.93 8.81
N GLY A 114 2.06 8.69 8.66
CA GLY A 114 2.78 7.50 9.11
C GLY A 114 4.17 7.36 8.49
N LEU A 115 4.29 7.62 7.18
CA LEU A 115 5.59 7.62 6.50
C LEU A 115 6.51 8.73 7.01
N ARG A 116 5.99 9.94 7.25
CA ARG A 116 6.76 11.05 7.81
C ARG A 116 7.24 10.69 9.21
N THR A 117 6.35 10.33 10.12
CA THR A 117 6.73 10.07 11.52
C THR A 117 7.75 8.94 11.65
N ARG A 118 7.60 7.84 10.89
CA ARG A 118 8.50 6.68 11.01
C ARG A 118 9.78 6.80 10.18
N PHE A 119 9.73 7.50 9.05
CA PHE A 119 10.83 7.50 8.07
C PHE A 119 11.33 8.91 7.68
N HIS A 120 10.99 9.98 8.41
CA HIS A 120 11.46 11.35 8.10
C HIS A 120 12.98 11.52 8.10
N ARG A 121 13.73 10.60 8.71
CA ARG A 121 15.20 10.63 8.78
C ARG A 121 15.86 9.39 8.18
N VAL A 122 15.16 8.63 7.35
CA VAL A 122 15.69 7.38 6.83
C VAL A 122 16.97 7.59 6.01
N GLU A 123 17.09 8.70 5.29
CA GLU A 123 18.30 9.07 4.56
C GLU A 123 19.50 9.44 5.44
N PHE A 124 19.28 9.79 6.72
CA PHE A 124 20.36 10.12 7.65
C PHE A 124 20.94 8.88 8.35
N ASN A 125 20.31 7.71 8.18
CA ASN A 125 20.90 6.47 8.65
C ASN A 125 22.11 6.13 7.78
N ALA A 126 23.31 6.26 8.33
CA ALA A 126 24.56 6.06 7.60
C ALA A 126 24.67 4.68 6.93
N ILE A 127 24.10 3.63 7.54
CA ILE A 127 24.13 2.27 6.96
C ILE A 127 23.24 2.22 5.72
N LEU A 128 22.00 2.72 5.83
CA LEU A 128 21.05 2.74 4.72
C LEU A 128 21.55 3.63 3.58
N ALA A 129 22.08 4.82 3.91
CA ALA A 129 22.61 5.77 2.95
C ALA A 129 23.81 5.19 2.19
N LYS A 130 24.79 4.60 2.90
CA LYS A 130 25.96 3.95 2.28
C LYS A 130 25.54 2.76 1.42
N ALA A 131 24.66 1.89 1.93
CA ALA A 131 24.18 0.74 1.16
C ALA A 131 23.45 1.18 -0.13
N THR A 132 22.60 2.19 -0.05
CA THR A 132 21.89 2.76 -1.20
C THR A 132 22.84 3.43 -2.19
N TYR A 133 23.84 4.17 -1.68
CA TYR A 133 24.86 4.84 -2.49
C TYR A 133 25.73 3.86 -3.28
N LEU A 134 26.15 2.77 -2.62
CA LEU A 134 27.03 1.76 -3.20
C LEU A 134 26.30 0.85 -4.20
N ASP A 135 24.98 0.79 -4.17
CA ASP A 135 24.19 -0.01 -5.11
C ASP A 135 24.11 0.68 -6.49
N PRO A 136 24.71 0.09 -7.55
CA PRO A 136 24.73 0.70 -8.88
C PRO A 136 23.33 0.98 -9.44
N ARG A 137 22.30 0.23 -8.99
CA ARG A 137 20.91 0.41 -9.42
C ARG A 137 20.32 1.76 -9.00
N PHE A 138 20.83 2.32 -7.89
CA PHE A 138 20.28 3.53 -7.26
C PHE A 138 21.20 4.75 -7.34
N LYS A 139 22.46 4.56 -7.74
CA LYS A 139 23.50 5.59 -7.85
C LYS A 139 23.09 6.90 -8.54
N LYS A 140 22.21 6.85 -9.55
CA LYS A 140 21.72 8.06 -10.28
C LYS A 140 20.32 8.52 -9.89
N LYS A 141 19.51 7.69 -9.21
CA LYS A 141 18.06 7.91 -9.02
C LYS A 141 17.72 8.53 -7.65
N VAL A 142 18.51 8.24 -6.61
CA VAL A 142 18.23 8.66 -5.23
C VAL A 142 18.96 9.95 -4.85
N LEU A 143 20.02 10.29 -5.59
CA LEU A 143 21.01 11.31 -5.21
C LEU A 143 21.05 12.51 -6.16
N ALA A 144 19.99 12.77 -6.94
CA ALA A 144 19.88 14.10 -7.54
C ALA A 144 19.89 15.10 -6.37
N PRO A 145 20.89 15.99 -6.27
CA PRO A 145 21.00 16.86 -5.13
C PRO A 145 19.75 17.77 -5.11
N LYS A 146 19.06 17.82 -3.97
CA LYS A 146 18.19 18.95 -3.65
C LYS A 146 19.10 20.15 -3.39
N THR A 147 19.69 20.70 -4.46
CA THR A 147 20.42 21.96 -4.40
C THR A 147 19.40 23.08 -4.38
N GLN A 148 18.86 23.38 -3.20
CA GLN A 148 18.33 24.69 -2.86
C GLN A 148 19.15 25.16 -1.66
N LEU A 149 20.27 25.84 -1.95
CA LEU A 149 20.38 27.29 -1.83
C LEU A 149 20.24 27.73 -0.37
N LEU A 150 21.29 27.49 0.41
CA LEU A 150 21.67 28.42 1.46
C LEU A 150 22.48 29.54 0.78
N LYS A 151 21.80 30.65 0.52
CA LYS A 151 22.41 31.98 0.53
C LYS A 151 21.78 32.74 1.69
#